data_AF-A0A091HAA8-F1
#
_entry.id   AF-A0A091HAA8-F1
#
_cell.length_a   1.000
_cell.length_b   1.000
_cell.length_c   1.000
_cell.angle_alpha   90.00
_cell.angle_beta   90.00
_cell.angle_gamma   90.00
#
_symmetry.space_group_name_H-M   'P 1'
#
loop_
_entity.id
_entity.type
_entity.pdbx_description
1 polymer ?
#
loop_
_entity_poly.entity_id
_entity_poly.type
_entity_poly.pdbx_seq_one_letter_code
_entity_poly.pdbx_strand_id
1 'polypeptide(L)' 'RTSFSRVQICELEKRFHRQKYLASAERATLAKALKMTDAQVKTWFQNRRTK' A
#
# COMPACT_ATOMS: atom_id res chain seq x y z
N ARG A 1 13.98 -1.52 8.35
CA ARG A 1 13.20 -0.67 7.41
C ARG A 1 13.06 -1.43 6.10
N THR A 2 11.85 -1.79 5.68
CA THR A 2 11.65 -2.46 4.37
C THR A 2 11.70 -1.43 3.26
N SER A 3 12.53 -1.66 2.24
CA SER A 3 12.58 -0.82 1.04
C SER A 3 11.64 -1.40 -0.01
N PHE A 4 10.68 -0.60 -0.48
CA PHE A 4 9.79 -0.98 -1.58
C PHE A 4 10.45 -0.66 -2.92
N SER A 5 10.19 -1.48 -3.94
CA SER A 5 10.66 -1.19 -5.30
C SER A 5 9.94 0.04 -5.88
N ARG A 6 10.54 0.66 -6.90
CA ARG A 6 9.92 1.81 -7.58
C ARG A 6 8.53 1.49 -8.15
N VAL A 7 8.35 0.26 -8.64
CA VAL A 7 7.06 -0.24 -9.15
C VAL A 7 6.04 -0.36 -8.02
N GLN A 8 6.43 -0.93 -6.88
CA GLN A 8 5.56 -1.03 -5.70
C GLN A 8 5.13 0.36 -5.22
N ILE A 9 6.06 1.31 -5.12
CA ILE A 9 5.75 2.69 -4.70
C ILE A 9 4.78 3.35 -5.69
N CYS A 10 5.01 3.20 -7.00
CA CYS A 10 4.14 3.77 -8.03
C CYS A 10 2.69 3.29 -7.89
N GLU A 11 2.49 1.97 -7.76
CA GLU A 11 1.16 1.40 -7.61
C GLU A 11 0.50 1.74 -6.27
N LEU A 12 1.27 1.82 -5.18
CA LEU A 12 0.79 2.29 -3.88
C LEU A 12 0.32 3.74 -3.95
N GLU A 13 1.11 4.65 -4.54
CA GLU A 13 0.73 6.06 -4.74
C GLU A 13 -0.50 6.19 -5.65
N LYS A 14 -0.56 5.44 -6.75
CA LYS A 14 -1.71 5.40 -7.66
C LYS A 14 -2.98 4.96 -6.95
N ARG A 15 -2.92 3.89 -6.14
CA ARG A 15 -4.06 3.44 -5.34
C ARG A 15 -4.43 4.46 -4.27
N PHE A 16 -3.44 5.05 -3.60
CA PHE A 16 -3.65 6.07 -2.56
C PHE A 16 -4.26 7.36 -3.10
N HIS A 17 -3.92 7.74 -4.34
CA HIS A 17 -4.55 8.88 -5.00
C HIS A 17 -6.04 8.65 -5.21
N ARG A 18 -6.42 7.41 -5.60
CA ARG A 18 -7.84 7.03 -5.77
C ARG A 18 -8.58 6.83 -4.45
N GLN A 19 -7.91 6.31 -3.42
CA GLN A 19 -8.54 5.91 -2.17
C GLN A 19 -7.55 5.99 -0.99
N LYS A 20 -7.83 6.87 -0.02
CA LYS A 20 -6.95 7.11 1.15
C LYS A 20 -7.06 6.04 2.25
N TYR A 21 -8.15 5.28 2.25
CA TYR A 21 -8.46 4.26 3.25
C TYR A 21 -8.92 2.98 2.55
N LEU A 22 -8.14 1.91 2.68
CA LEU A 22 -8.48 0.60 2.13
C LEU A 22 -9.23 -0.24 3.18
N ALA A 23 -10.30 -0.90 2.76
CA ALA A 23 -10.90 -1.98 3.53
C ALA A 23 -9.95 -3.19 3.60
N SER A 24 -10.22 -4.13 4.51
CA SER A 24 -9.36 -5.31 4.72
C SER A 24 -9.20 -6.15 3.45
N ALA A 25 -10.28 -6.38 2.72
CA ALA A 25 -10.25 -7.12 1.46
C ALA A 25 -9.40 -6.42 0.40
N GLU A 26 -9.58 -5.11 0.21
CA GLU A 26 -8.83 -4.34 -0.80
C GLU A 26 -7.33 -4.30 -0.50
N ARG A 27 -6.98 -4.19 0.79
CA ARG A 27 -5.61 -4.24 1.26
C ARG A 27 -4.97 -5.60 0.97
N ALA A 28 -5.68 -6.69 1.26
CA ALA A 28 -5.20 -8.04 0.97
C ALA A 28 -5.01 -8.28 -0.55
N THR A 29 -5.93 -7.79 -1.38
CA THR A 29 -5.81 -7.85 -2.84
C THR A 29 -4.59 -7.07 -3.34
N LEU A 30 -4.38 -5.85 -2.84
CA LEU A 30 -3.23 -5.03 -3.21
C LEU A 30 -1.91 -5.65 -2.75
N ALA A 31 -1.88 -6.21 -1.53
CA ALA A 31 -0.72 -6.91 -1.00
C ALA A 31 -0.33 -8.10 -1.90
N LYS A 32 -1.31 -8.92 -2.31
CA LYS A 32 -1.08 -10.03 -3.24
C LYS A 32 -0.56 -9.55 -4.60
N ALA A 33 -1.16 -8.50 -5.16
CA ALA A 33 -0.76 -7.95 -6.46
C ALA A 33 0.69 -7.41 -6.45
N LEU A 34 1.10 -6.78 -5.35
CA LEU A 34 2.43 -6.18 -5.20
C LEU A 34 3.48 -7.12 -4.59
N LYS A 35 3.12 -8.38 -4.31
CA LYS A 35 3.95 -9.35 -3.58
C LYS A 35 4.47 -8.77 -2.25
N MET A 36 3.56 -8.12 -1.52
CA MET A 36 3.77 -7.53 -0.21
C MET A 36 2.90 -8.23 0.82
N THR A 37 3.21 -8.04 2.10
CA THR A 37 2.30 -8.45 3.18
C THR A 37 1.23 -7.40 3.43
N ASP A 38 0.08 -7.84 3.94
CA ASP A 38 -1.00 -6.95 4.35
C ASP A 38 -0.51 -5.87 5.35
N ALA A 39 0.36 -6.25 6.28
CA ALA A 39 0.97 -5.33 7.24
C ALA A 39 1.85 -4.26 6.57
N GLN A 40 2.62 -4.60 5.54
CA GLN A 40 3.41 -3.62 4.79
C GLN A 40 2.53 -2.59 4.08
N VAL A 41 1.44 -3.05 3.44
CA VAL A 41 0.47 -2.15 2.80
C VAL A 41 -0.22 -1.28 3.85
N LYS A 42 -0.64 -1.86 4.98
CA LYS A 42 -1.26 -1.12 6.10
C LYS A 42 -0.35 0.00 6.60
N THR A 43 0.91 -0.34 6.94
CA THR A 43 1.89 0.63 7.45
C THR A 43 2.21 1.71 6.43
N TRP A 44 2.35 1.36 5.15
CA TRP A 44 2.58 2.35 4.11
C TRP A 44 1.40 3.33 3.98
N PHE A 45 0.16 2.83 3.95
CA PHE A 45 -1.04 3.68 3.89
C PHE A 45 -1.20 4.54 5.14
N GLN A 46 -0.86 4.03 6.32
CA GLN A 46 -0.85 4.81 7.56
C GLN A 46 0.17 5.95 7.47
N ASN A 47 1.43 5.64 7.16
CA ASN A 47 2.51 6.63 7.03
C ASN A 47 2.22 7.67 5.95
N ARG A 48 1.56 7.27 4.86
CA ARG A 48 1.24 8.18 3.74
C ARG A 48 0.16 9.19 4.08
N ARG A 49 -0.72 8.90 5.06
CA ARG A 49 -1.73 9.86 5.56
C ARG A 49 -1.17 10.85 6.57
N THR A 50 -0.18 10.43 7.35
CA THR A 50 0.45 11.27 8.38
C THR A 50 1.55 12.17 7.81
N LYS A 51 1.90 12.01 6.54
CA LYS A 51 2.93 12.76 5.83
C LYS A 51 2.28 13.75 4.89
#